data_AF-E3FG94-F1
#
_entry.id   AF-E3FG94-F1
#
_cell.length_a   1.000
_cell.length_b   1.000
_cell.length_c   1.000
_cell.angle_alpha   90.00
_cell.angle_beta   90.00
_cell.angle_gamma   90.00
#
_symmetry.space_group_name_H-M   'P 1'
#
loop_
_entity.id
_entity.type
_entity.pdbx_description
1 polymer ?
#
loop_
_entity_poly.entity_id
_entity_poly.type
_entity_poly.pdbx_seq_one_letter_code
_entity_poly.pdbx_strand_id
1 'polypeptide(L)'
;MGVAKADLRFVDVLVIEEGPAAGPRPRVETFSFKSRDLRFLEQRELATQMVADAAAALRYYGETVRIRRPGLRLEVRVQRVRLVYEGNQLKPKKVGVLEAALDAIREEVDGVEVVVQ
;
A
#
# COMPACT_ATOMS: atom_id res chain seq x y z
N MET A 1 3.32 -17.54 25.68
CA MET A 1 2.64 -17.01 24.48
C MET A 1 3.29 -15.68 24.13
N GLY A 2 3.69 -15.53 22.87
CA GLY A 2 4.78 -14.66 22.43
C GLY A 2 4.56 -13.16 22.58
N VAL A 3 5.70 -12.46 22.62
CA VAL A 3 5.93 -11.03 22.77
C VAL A 3 4.93 -10.19 21.98
N ALA A 4 4.34 -9.19 22.65
CA ALA A 4 3.47 -8.20 22.05
C ALA A 4 4.13 -7.56 20.82
N LYS A 5 3.62 -7.85 19.62
CA LYS A 5 3.99 -7.16 18.38
C LYS A 5 3.31 -5.80 18.34
N ALA A 6 3.68 -4.92 19.27
CA ALA A 6 3.30 -3.52 19.23
C ALA A 6 4.44 -2.78 18.51
N ASP A 7 4.21 -2.39 17.24
CA ASP A 7 4.97 -1.33 16.55
C ASP A 7 4.49 -1.06 15.09
N LEU A 8 3.37 -1.63 14.63
CA LEU A 8 2.83 -1.31 13.31
C LEU A 8 1.64 -0.34 13.44
N ARG A 9 1.88 0.94 13.16
CA ARG A 9 0.83 1.94 12.94
C ARG A 9 0.62 2.13 11.45
N PHE A 10 -0.63 2.06 11.03
CA PHE A 10 -1.03 2.32 9.65
C PHE A 10 -2.17 3.33 9.62
N VAL A 11 -2.24 4.06 8.51
CA VAL A 11 -3.39 4.88 8.13
C VAL A 11 -3.69 4.48 6.71
N ASP A 12 -4.94 4.14 6.43
CA ASP A 12 -5.38 3.86 5.08
C ASP A 12 -6.40 4.91 4.65
N VAL A 13 -6.20 5.45 3.46
CA VAL A 13 -7.03 6.53 2.92
C VAL A 13 -7.79 5.99 1.73
N LEU A 14 -9.12 6.01 1.82
CA LEU A 14 -10.00 5.73 0.69
C LEU A 14 -10.24 7.02 -0.10
N VAL A 15 -9.78 7.04 -1.35
CA VAL A 15 -10.02 8.14 -2.28
C VAL A 15 -11.17 7.77 -3.20
N ILE A 16 -12.16 8.66 -3.27
CA ILE A 16 -13.33 8.51 -4.13
C ILE A 16 -13.35 9.73 -5.04
N GLU A 17 -13.18 9.50 -6.33
CA GLU A 17 -13.31 10.52 -7.37
C GLU A 17 -14.72 10.42 -7.99
N GLU A 18 -15.46 11.53 -8.02
CA GLU A 18 -16.80 11.62 -8.60
C GLU A 18 -16.84 12.64 -9.74
N GLY A 19 -17.91 12.61 -10.54
CA GLY A 19 -18.12 13.55 -11.64
C GLY A 19 -17.53 13.07 -12.98
N PRO A 20 -17.58 13.92 -14.03
CA PRO A 20 -17.24 13.51 -15.40
C PRO A 20 -15.83 12.94 -15.56
N ALA A 21 -14.87 13.40 -14.74
CA ALA A 21 -13.48 12.92 -14.77
C ALA A 21 -13.35 11.45 -14.30
N ALA A 22 -14.21 11.00 -13.38
CA ALA A 22 -14.26 9.62 -12.93
C ALA A 22 -14.93 8.68 -13.96
N GLY A 23 -15.69 9.25 -14.90
CA GLY A 23 -16.48 8.51 -15.88
C GLY A 23 -17.86 8.10 -15.35
N PRO A 24 -18.46 7.01 -15.85
CA PRO A 24 -19.85 6.65 -15.54
C PRO A 24 -20.06 6.13 -14.11
N ARG A 25 -18.98 5.79 -13.39
CA ARG A 25 -19.01 5.36 -11.99
C ARG A 25 -17.87 6.02 -11.21
N PRO A 26 -18.03 6.30 -9.91
CA PRO A 26 -16.94 6.81 -9.10
C PRO A 26 -15.70 5.93 -9.17
N ARG A 27 -14.53 6.57 -9.28
CA ARG A 27 -13.24 5.89 -9.18
C ARG A 27 -12.92 5.72 -7.72
N VAL A 28 -12.50 4.53 -7.31
CA VAL A 28 -12.11 4.26 -5.93
C VAL A 28 -10.70 3.71 -5.88
N GLU A 29 -9.85 4.40 -5.12
CA GLU A 29 -8.47 4.04 -4.87
C GLU A 29 -8.20 4.02 -3.37
N THR A 30 -7.12 3.36 -2.97
CA THR A 30 -6.67 3.35 -1.58
C THR A 30 -5.17 3.64 -1.49
N PHE A 31 -4.79 4.37 -0.45
CA PHE A 31 -3.41 4.55 -0.05
C PHE A 31 -3.22 3.89 1.31
N SER A 32 -2.35 2.89 1.39
CA SER A 32 -1.94 2.26 2.63
C SER A 32 -0.60 2.84 3.07
N PHE A 33 -0.61 3.61 4.15
CA PHE A 33 0.60 4.22 4.69
C PHE A 33 1.23 3.32 5.74
N LYS A 34 2.54 3.06 5.59
CA LYS A 34 3.33 2.29 6.55
C LYS A 34 4.50 3.13 7.07
N SER A 35 4.57 3.21 8.40
CA SER A 35 5.79 3.64 9.09
C SER A 35 6.57 2.38 9.48
N ARG A 36 7.73 2.18 8.86
CA ARG A 36 8.62 1.02 9.11
C ARG A 36 10.06 1.47 8.94
N ASP A 37 10.91 1.09 9.89
CA ASP A 37 12.35 1.28 9.75
C ASP A 37 12.94 0.26 8.77
N LEU A 38 13.33 0.74 7.59
CA LEU A 38 13.93 -0.06 6.51
C LEU A 38 15.45 0.19 6.40
N ARG A 39 16.03 1.05 7.25
CA ARG A 39 17.43 1.52 7.12
C ARG A 39 18.46 0.42 7.07
N PHE A 40 18.23 -0.61 7.88
CA PHE A 40 19.21 -1.65 8.20
C PHE A 40 18.86 -2.99 7.58
N LEU A 41 17.78 -3.06 6.79
CA LEU A 41 17.42 -4.28 6.08
C LEU A 41 18.36 -4.48 4.90
N GLU A 42 18.94 -5.68 4.82
CA GLU A 42 19.68 -6.08 3.64
C GLU A 42 18.73 -6.47 2.51
N GLN A 43 19.26 -6.59 1.28
CA GLN A 43 18.46 -6.73 0.06
C GLN A 43 17.33 -7.76 0.14
N ARG A 44 17.65 -9.00 0.56
CA ARG A 44 16.69 -10.09 0.64
C ARG A 44 15.62 -9.84 1.72
N GLU A 45 16.02 -9.27 2.85
CA GLU A 45 15.11 -8.95 3.95
C GLU A 45 14.16 -7.82 3.55
N LEU A 46 14.69 -6.79 2.89
CA LEU A 46 13.90 -5.68 2.36
C LEU A 46 12.87 -6.18 1.33
N ALA A 47 13.31 -6.96 0.34
CA ALA A 47 12.43 -7.53 -0.67
C ALA A 47 11.31 -8.37 -0.03
N THR A 48 11.67 -9.31 0.85
CA THR A 48 10.71 -10.17 1.56
C THR A 48 9.69 -9.34 2.36
N GLN A 49 10.18 -8.33 3.09
CA GLN A 49 9.32 -7.46 3.89
C GLN A 49 8.39 -6.63 3.00
N MET A 50 8.88 -6.05 1.91
CA MET A 50 8.09 -5.19 1.04
C MET A 50 7.07 -5.98 0.22
N VAL A 51 7.39 -7.20 -0.24
CA VAL A 51 6.44 -8.12 -0.88
C VAL A 51 5.33 -8.50 0.09
N ALA A 52 5.68 -8.89 1.33
CA ALA A 52 4.68 -9.21 2.35
C ALA A 52 3.77 -8.01 2.64
N ASP A 53 4.34 -6.81 2.69
CA ASP A 53 3.61 -5.58 2.92
C ASP A 53 2.68 -5.21 1.76
N ALA A 54 3.09 -5.42 0.50
CA ALA A 54 2.28 -5.21 -0.69
C ALA A 54 1.14 -6.24 -0.79
N ALA A 55 1.45 -7.53 -0.60
CA ALA A 55 0.44 -8.59 -0.59
C ALA A 55 -0.61 -8.36 0.51
N ALA A 56 -0.21 -7.85 1.68
CA ALA A 56 -1.15 -7.47 2.73
C ALA A 56 -2.03 -6.28 2.31
N ALA A 57 -1.45 -5.24 1.71
CA ALA A 57 -2.22 -4.09 1.23
C ALA A 57 -3.26 -4.49 0.17
N LEU A 58 -2.87 -5.35 -0.77
CA LEU A 58 -3.80 -5.89 -1.77
C LEU A 58 -4.92 -6.71 -1.12
N ARG A 59 -4.57 -7.62 -0.20
CA ARG A 59 -5.54 -8.47 0.48
C ARG A 59 -6.57 -7.68 1.29
N TYR A 60 -6.13 -6.61 1.96
CA TYR A 60 -7.02 -5.83 2.82
C TYR A 60 -7.79 -4.75 2.08
N TYR A 61 -7.25 -4.22 0.98
CA TYR A 61 -7.81 -3.03 0.35
C TYR A 61 -8.01 -3.13 -1.17
N GLY A 62 -7.63 -4.24 -1.83
CA GLY A 62 -7.75 -4.44 -3.28
C GLY A 62 -9.08 -5.06 -3.74
N GLU A 63 -9.99 -5.31 -2.81
CA GLU A 63 -11.26 -5.99 -3.06
C GLU A 63 -12.42 -5.00 -3.23
N THR A 64 -13.64 -5.50 -3.13
CA THR A 64 -14.87 -4.71 -3.20
C THR A 64 -15.17 -4.01 -1.87
N VAL A 65 -15.40 -2.69 -1.95
CA VAL A 65 -15.86 -1.89 -0.81
C VAL A 65 -17.31 -1.49 -0.97
N ARG A 66 -18.03 -1.45 0.16
CA ARG A 66 -19.41 -0.94 0.25
C ARG A 66 -19.38 0.45 0.89
N ILE A 67 -19.57 1.47 0.08
CA ILE A 67 -19.56 2.87 0.53
C ILE A 67 -20.99 3.28 0.90
N ARG A 68 -21.14 3.82 2.12
CA ARG A 68 -22.40 4.33 2.65
C ARG A 68 -22.21 5.74 3.20
N ARG A 69 -22.50 6.75 2.39
CA ARG A 69 -22.48 8.17 2.75
C ARG A 69 -23.79 8.84 2.31
N PRO A 70 -24.21 9.97 2.92
CA PRO A 70 -25.31 10.77 2.39
C PRO A 70 -25.04 11.12 0.92
N GLY A 71 -26.00 10.84 0.03
CA GLY A 71 -25.84 11.08 -1.42
C GLY A 71 -24.99 10.05 -2.18
N LEU A 72 -24.28 9.15 -1.50
CA LEU A 72 -23.38 8.20 -2.15
C LEU A 72 -23.48 6.79 -1.52
N ARG A 73 -24.15 5.89 -2.23
CA ARG A 73 -24.30 4.48 -1.85
C ARG A 73 -23.92 3.59 -3.03
N LEU A 74 -22.76 2.94 -2.94
CA LEU A 74 -22.28 2.05 -4.00
C LEU A 74 -21.50 0.86 -3.46
N GLU A 75 -21.45 -0.18 -4.28
CA GLU A 75 -20.56 -1.32 -4.14
C GLU A 75 -19.61 -1.29 -5.34
N VAL A 76 -18.30 -1.21 -5.10
CA VAL A 76 -17.30 -1.01 -6.15
C VAL A 76 -15.98 -1.65 -5.76
N ARG A 77 -15.28 -2.21 -6.74
CA ARG A 77 -13.93 -2.75 -6.58
C ARG A 77 -12.93 -1.60 -6.47
N VAL A 78 -12.03 -1.67 -5.50
CA VAL A 78 -10.89 -0.75 -5.44
C VAL A 78 -10.01 -0.99 -6.66
N GLN A 79 -9.79 0.07 -7.43
CA GLN A 79 -9.15 -0.01 -8.74
C GLN A 79 -7.63 0.08 -8.64
N ARG A 80 -7.13 0.71 -7.58
CA ARG A 80 -5.70 0.92 -7.34
C ARG A 80 -5.41 0.88 -5.85
N VAL A 81 -4.41 0.10 -5.48
CA VAL A 81 -3.82 0.08 -4.15
C VAL A 81 -2.43 0.71 -4.21
N ARG A 82 -2.23 1.80 -3.48
CA ARG A 82 -0.92 2.43 -3.32
C ARG A 82 -0.35 2.16 -1.93
N LEU A 83 0.76 1.45 -1.85
CA LEU A 83 1.53 1.26 -0.62
C LEU A 83 2.55 2.39 -0.50
N VAL A 84 2.42 3.21 0.54
CA VAL A 84 3.28 4.37 0.77
C VAL A 84 4.11 4.14 2.03
N TYR A 85 5.42 4.06 1.87
CA TYR A 85 6.35 4.07 2.99
C TYR A 85 6.66 5.50 3.39
N GLU A 86 6.54 5.78 4.68
CA GLU A 86 7.07 7.00 5.27
C GLU A 86 8.57 7.05 4.99
N GLY A 87 9.01 8.10 4.31
CA GLY A 87 10.40 8.29 4.04
C GLY A 87 10.92 9.56 4.71
N ASN A 88 12.09 9.38 5.30
CA ASN A 88 12.84 10.28 6.15
C ASN A 88 14.07 9.45 6.52
N GLN A 89 14.47 9.45 7.79
CA GLN A 89 15.48 8.57 8.32
C GLN A 89 15.12 7.08 8.25
N LEU A 90 13.92 6.68 7.83
CA LEU A 90 13.51 5.27 7.79
C LEU A 90 13.81 4.55 6.46
N LYS A 91 14.25 5.27 5.42
CA LYS A 91 14.52 4.68 4.10
C LYS A 91 15.75 3.76 4.11
N PRO A 92 15.82 2.77 3.20
CA PRO A 92 17.05 2.02 2.95
C PRO A 92 18.21 2.95 2.59
N LYS A 93 19.41 2.68 3.13
CA LYS A 93 20.59 3.51 2.86
C LYS A 93 21.20 3.31 1.46
N LYS A 94 20.99 2.14 0.87
CA LYS A 94 21.57 1.75 -0.42
C LYS A 94 20.47 1.79 -1.49
N VAL A 95 20.62 2.61 -2.52
CA VAL A 95 19.62 2.77 -3.59
C VAL A 95 19.38 1.46 -4.35
N GLY A 96 20.45 0.75 -4.75
CA GLY A 96 20.31 -0.54 -5.46
C GLY A 96 19.63 -1.64 -4.65
N VAL A 97 19.62 -1.54 -3.32
CA VAL A 97 18.86 -2.45 -2.44
C VAL A 97 17.36 -2.15 -2.54
N LEU A 98 16.98 -0.87 -2.58
CA LEU A 98 15.59 -0.46 -2.77
C LEU A 98 15.07 -0.81 -4.17
N GLU A 99 15.86 -0.57 -5.22
CA GLU A 99 15.47 -0.91 -6.60
C GLU A 99 15.17 -2.40 -6.76
N ALA A 100 16.08 -3.26 -6.28
CA ALA A 100 15.87 -4.70 -6.31
C ALA A 100 14.62 -5.15 -5.52
N ALA A 101 14.32 -4.49 -4.41
CA ALA A 101 13.10 -4.78 -3.65
C ALA A 101 11.83 -4.33 -4.39
N LEU A 102 11.87 -3.20 -5.11
CA LEU A 102 10.77 -2.74 -5.95
C LEU A 102 10.57 -3.64 -7.18
N ASP A 103 11.65 -4.19 -7.75
CA ASP A 103 11.57 -5.20 -8.81
C ASP A 103 10.89 -6.48 -8.30
N ALA A 104 11.31 -7.01 -7.14
CA ALA A 104 10.69 -8.19 -6.55
C ALA A 104 9.18 -8.01 -6.32
N ILE A 105 8.73 -6.84 -5.86
CA ILE A 105 7.29 -6.57 -5.70
C ILE A 105 6.57 -6.60 -7.05
N ARG A 106 7.15 -6.01 -8.10
CA ARG A 106 6.56 -6.00 -9.44
C ARG A 106 6.43 -7.40 -10.03
N GLU A 107 7.34 -8.30 -9.68
CA GLU A 107 7.30 -9.70 -10.11
C GLU A 107 6.30 -10.55 -9.30
N GLU A 108 6.14 -10.26 -8.00
CA GLU A 108 5.38 -11.12 -7.09
C GLU A 108 3.96 -10.63 -6.76
N VAL A 109 3.68 -9.32 -6.90
CA VAL A 109 2.41 -8.71 -6.46
C VAL A 109 1.85 -7.77 -7.53
N ASP A 110 0.94 -8.31 -8.33
CA ASP A 110 0.16 -7.52 -9.29
C ASP A 110 -0.87 -6.62 -8.59
N GLY A 111 -1.02 -5.38 -9.06
CA GLY A 111 -2.09 -4.46 -8.64
C GLY A 111 -1.77 -3.59 -7.42
N VAL A 112 -0.51 -3.55 -6.97
CA VAL A 112 -0.04 -2.62 -5.93
C VAL A 112 1.06 -1.71 -6.48
N GLU A 113 0.83 -0.41 -6.38
CA GLU A 113 1.84 0.61 -6.67
C GLU A 113 2.59 0.95 -5.37
N VAL A 114 3.92 0.92 -5.39
CA VAL A 114 4.74 1.21 -4.20
C VAL A 114 5.44 2.56 -4.34
N VAL A 115 5.32 3.39 -3.30
CA VAL A 115 5.96 4.71 -3.22
C VAL A 115 6.74 4.81 -1.91
N VAL A 116 7.97 5.31 -1.99
CA VAL A 116 8.80 5.61 -0.81
C VAL A 116 9.07 7.13 -0.82
N GLN A 117 8.42 7.88 0.07
CA GLN A 117 8.38 9.35 0.03
C GLN A 117 9.69 10.03 0.39
#